data_AF-A0A972G9D1-F1
#
_entry.id   AF-A0A972G9D1-F1
#
_cell.length_a   1.000
_cell.length_b   1.000
_cell.length_c   1.000
_cell.angle_alpha   90.00
_cell.angle_beta   90.00
_cell.angle_gamma   90.00
#
_symmetry.space_group_name_H-M   'P 1'
#
loop_
_entity.id
_entity.type
_entity.pdbx_description
1 polymer ?
#
loop_
_entity_poly.entity_id
_entity_poly.type
_entity_poly.pdbx_seq_one_letter_code
_entity_poly.pdbx_strand_id
1 'polypeptide(L)'
;MLGALTAFGSVAMAALGFLLGRFYAESERILSEKRKTYLEFLNELPPLNDTYLDATEEEFLESLRPAIERFPKLMFYADKSVLMAWGVLQQRYMEAHAALTPDSPALAPEYQALATAQNDLVLEMRRDAFRWSIFNYSGKTRVSDNLDLPNS
;
A
#
# COMPACT_ATOMS: atom_id res chain seq x y z
N MET A 1 -9.00 48.74 -29.04
CA MET A 1 -9.75 47.70 -28.29
C MET A 1 -9.18 46.30 -28.48
N LEU A 2 -8.93 45.83 -29.71
CA LEU A 2 -8.37 44.49 -29.97
C LEU A 2 -7.05 44.18 -29.22
N GLY A 3 -6.09 45.12 -29.18
CA GLY A 3 -4.80 44.91 -28.50
C GLY A 3 -4.88 44.75 -26.98
N ALA A 4 -5.84 45.43 -26.32
CA ALA A 4 -6.08 45.28 -24.89
C ALA A 4 -6.74 43.93 -24.58
N LEU A 5 -7.60 43.45 -25.48
CA LEU A 5 -8.29 42.17 -25.35
C LEU A 5 -7.31 40.99 -25.52
N THR A 6 -6.38 41.08 -26.48
CA THR A 6 -5.32 40.07 -26.65
C THR A 6 -4.31 40.08 -25.52
N ALA A 7 -3.96 41.26 -24.98
CA ALA A 7 -3.09 41.36 -23.81
C ALA A 7 -3.74 40.78 -22.53
N PHE A 8 -5.03 41.05 -22.32
CA PHE A 8 -5.76 40.45 -21.20
C PHE A 8 -5.89 38.93 -21.38
N GLY A 9 -6.19 38.47 -22.60
CA GLY A 9 -6.25 37.05 -22.93
C GLY A 9 -4.92 36.33 -22.72
N SER A 10 -3.79 36.92 -23.09
CA SER A 10 -2.47 36.31 -22.90
C SER A 10 -2.09 36.23 -21.42
N VAL A 11 -2.38 37.26 -20.63
CA VAL A 11 -2.17 37.25 -19.17
C VAL A 11 -3.05 36.19 -18.50
N ALA A 12 -4.32 36.08 -18.88
CA ALA A 12 -5.22 35.06 -18.36
C ALA A 12 -4.74 33.63 -18.68
N MET A 13 -4.31 33.38 -19.92
CA MET A 13 -3.77 32.07 -20.32
C MET A 13 -2.45 31.75 -19.61
N ALA A 14 -1.57 32.73 -19.42
CA ALA A 14 -0.34 32.55 -18.67
C ALA A 14 -0.61 32.22 -17.19
N ALA A 15 -1.58 32.90 -16.57
CA ALA A 15 -1.99 32.63 -15.19
C ALA A 15 -2.58 31.22 -15.04
N LEU A 16 -3.45 30.80 -15.96
CA LEU A 16 -4.00 29.44 -15.98
C LEU A 16 -2.90 28.38 -16.16
N GLY A 17 -1.97 28.59 -17.11
CA GLY A 17 -0.85 27.69 -17.33
C GLY A 17 0.05 27.57 -16.09
N PHE A 18 0.33 28.67 -15.41
CA PHE A 18 1.11 28.68 -14.17
C PHE A 18 0.40 27.91 -13.05
N LEU A 19 -0.90 28.14 -12.85
CA LEU A 19 -1.68 27.45 -11.81
C LEU A 19 -1.79 25.95 -12.07
N LEU A 20 -2.06 25.55 -13.32
CA LEU A 20 -2.11 24.14 -13.71
C LEU A 20 -0.74 23.47 -13.55
N GLY A 21 0.34 24.14 -13.96
CA GLY A 21 1.70 23.64 -13.78
C GLY A 21 2.07 23.44 -12.31
N ARG A 22 1.69 24.40 -11.44
CA ARG A 22 1.90 24.29 -9.99
C ARG A 22 1.08 23.15 -9.37
N PHE A 23 -0.19 23.02 -9.75
CA PHE A 23 -1.05 21.94 -9.28
C PHE A 23 -0.51 20.56 -9.68
N TYR A 24 -0.05 20.43 -10.93
CA TYR A 24 0.57 19.21 -11.42
C TYR A 24 1.86 18.87 -10.65
N ALA A 25 2.75 19.84 -10.47
CA ALA A 25 4.00 19.65 -9.74
C ALA A 25 3.77 19.20 -8.28
N GLU A 26 2.80 19.81 -7.60
CA GLU A 26 2.45 19.45 -6.23
C GLU A 26 1.80 18.06 -6.15
N SER A 27 0.94 17.73 -7.12
CA SER A 27 0.31 16.41 -7.20
C SER A 27 1.35 15.30 -7.41
N GLU A 28 2.32 15.52 -8.31
CA GLU A 28 3.42 14.57 -8.52
C GLU A 28 4.31 14.42 -7.29
N ARG A 29 4.54 15.50 -6.52
CA ARG A 29 5.26 15.44 -5.25
C ARG A 29 4.55 14.52 -4.26
N ILE A 30 3.24 14.71 -4.06
CA ILE A 30 2.42 13.90 -3.15
C ILE A 30 2.40 12.43 -3.61
N LEU A 31 2.21 12.18 -4.92
CA LEU A 31 2.23 10.82 -5.46
C LEU A 31 3.61 10.14 -5.30
N SER A 32 4.70 10.91 -5.44
CA SER A 32 6.05 10.43 -5.19
C SER A 32 6.26 10.04 -3.72
N GLU A 33 5.80 10.88 -2.79
CA GLU A 33 5.87 10.60 -1.35
C GLU A 33 5.03 9.38 -0.95
N LYS A 34 3.84 9.23 -1.55
CA LYS A 34 2.99 8.05 -1.40
C LYS A 34 3.69 6.77 -1.87
N ARG A 35 4.26 6.78 -3.08
CA ARG A 35 5.05 5.66 -3.63
C ARG A 35 6.23 5.30 -2.73
N LYS A 36 6.97 6.31 -2.27
CA LYS A 36 8.09 6.13 -1.34
C LYS A 36 7.63 5.48 -0.04
N THR A 37 6.53 5.96 0.53
CA THR A 37 5.96 5.40 1.77
C THR A 37 5.55 3.94 1.61
N TYR A 38 5.00 3.54 0.46
CA TYR A 38 4.65 2.14 0.20
C TYR A 38 5.86 1.24 0.06
N LEU A 39 6.88 1.67 -0.68
CA LEU A 39 8.13 0.90 -0.80
C LEU A 39 8.81 0.76 0.56
N GLU A 40 8.87 1.86 1.32
CA GLU A 40 9.36 1.87 2.69
C GLU A 40 8.58 0.88 3.56
N PHE A 41 7.25 0.86 3.51
CA PHE A 41 6.45 -0.06 4.30
C PHE A 41 6.68 -1.53 3.90
N LEU A 42 6.67 -1.83 2.60
CA LEU A 42 6.86 -3.18 2.09
C LEU A 42 8.25 -3.74 2.43
N ASN A 43 9.28 -2.90 2.49
CA ASN A 43 10.63 -3.29 2.87
C ASN A 43 10.79 -3.60 4.37
N GLU A 44 9.87 -3.13 5.22
CA GLU A 44 9.86 -3.45 6.66
C GLU A 44 9.05 -4.71 6.98
N LEU A 45 8.40 -5.34 6.00
CA LEU A 45 7.68 -6.58 6.23
C LEU A 45 8.68 -7.73 6.43
N PRO A 46 8.44 -8.61 7.41
CA PRO A 46 9.30 -9.77 7.60
C PRO A 46 9.21 -10.70 6.38
N PRO A 47 10.33 -11.36 6.01
CA PRO A 47 10.31 -12.36 4.95
C PRO A 47 9.30 -13.46 5.27
N LEU A 48 8.54 -13.88 4.26
CA LEU A 48 7.50 -14.90 4.41
C LEU A 48 8.05 -16.25 4.91
N ASN A 49 9.29 -16.57 4.54
CA ASN A 49 9.94 -17.83 4.89
C ASN A 49 10.46 -17.85 6.33
N ASP A 50 10.61 -16.68 6.94
CA ASP A 50 11.23 -16.55 8.27
C ASP A 50 10.15 -16.48 9.37
N THR A 51 8.90 -16.21 8.98
CA THR A 51 7.74 -16.03 9.87
C THR A 51 7.47 -17.22 10.81
N TYR A 52 7.87 -18.43 10.42
CA TYR A 52 7.69 -19.68 11.16
C TYR A 52 9.01 -20.28 11.68
N LEU A 53 10.13 -19.57 11.45
CA LEU A 53 11.43 -19.91 12.03
C LEU A 53 11.63 -19.24 13.40
N ASP A 54 10.87 -18.17 13.67
CA ASP A 54 10.82 -17.49 14.97
C ASP A 54 10.18 -18.42 16.01
N ALA A 55 10.97 -18.83 17.01
CA ALA A 55 10.61 -19.92 17.92
C ALA A 55 9.63 -19.48 19.03
N THR A 56 9.44 -18.17 19.19
CA THR A 56 8.57 -17.59 20.21
C THR A 56 7.65 -16.50 19.65
N GLU A 57 6.50 -16.31 20.29
CA GLU A 57 5.55 -15.24 19.95
C GLU A 57 6.19 -13.85 20.10
N GLU A 58 7.10 -13.68 21.05
CA GLU A 58 7.81 -12.41 21.27
C GLU A 58 8.72 -12.06 20.09
N GLU A 59 9.54 -13.01 19.61
CA GLU A 59 10.40 -12.82 18.43
C GLU A 59 9.60 -12.50 17.16
N PHE A 60 8.46 -13.16 16.97
CA PHE A 60 7.56 -12.88 15.86
C PHE A 60 6.92 -11.47 15.95
N LEU A 61 6.51 -11.04 17.14
CA LEU A 61 6.01 -9.67 17.32
C LEU A 61 7.12 -8.64 17.10
N GLU A 62 8.35 -8.94 17.50
CA GLU A 62 9.51 -8.09 17.22
C GLU A 62 9.81 -7.98 15.72
N SER A 63 9.61 -9.04 14.94
CA SER A 63 9.81 -9.01 13.49
C SER A 63 8.74 -8.19 12.75
N LEU A 64 7.53 -8.09 13.30
CA LEU A 64 6.46 -7.23 12.78
C LEU A 64 6.54 -5.77 13.27
N ARG A 65 7.25 -5.50 14.37
CA ARG A 65 7.35 -4.15 14.98
C ARG A 65 7.74 -3.05 13.98
N PRO A 66 8.73 -3.22 13.08
CA PRO A 66 9.09 -2.16 12.14
C PRO A 66 7.95 -1.75 11.21
N ALA A 67 7.14 -2.71 10.73
CA ALA A 67 5.97 -2.44 9.91
C ALA A 67 4.87 -1.72 10.72
N ILE A 68 4.64 -2.14 11.97
CA ILE A 68 3.68 -1.50 12.89
C ILE A 68 4.07 -0.04 13.17
N GLU A 69 5.34 0.24 13.40
CA GLU A 69 5.84 1.60 13.63
C GLU A 69 5.66 2.51 12.40
N ARG A 70 5.68 1.95 11.18
CA ARG A 70 5.40 2.70 9.94
C ARG A 70 3.93 2.83 9.59
N PHE A 71 3.06 2.07 10.26
CA PHE A 71 1.62 2.06 9.99
C PHE A 71 0.96 3.46 10.07
N PRO A 72 1.27 4.35 11.03
CA PRO A 72 0.68 5.70 11.05
C PRO A 72 0.97 6.51 9.79
N LYS A 73 2.18 6.37 9.23
CA LYS A 73 2.55 7.04 7.97
C LYS A 73 1.82 6.41 6.79
N LEU A 74 1.64 5.09 6.78
CA LEU A 74 0.82 4.40 5.78
C LEU A 74 -0.62 4.92 5.79
N MET A 75 -1.25 5.02 6.97
CA MET A 75 -2.63 5.52 7.12
C MET A 75 -2.86 6.92 6.56
N PHE A 76 -1.83 7.78 6.58
CA PHE A 76 -1.95 9.13 6.05
C PHE A 76 -2.08 9.16 4.51
N TYR A 77 -1.46 8.19 3.82
CA TYR A 77 -1.39 8.18 2.35
C TYR A 77 -2.28 7.13 1.70
N ALA A 78 -2.66 6.08 2.43
CA ALA A 78 -3.31 4.91 1.89
C ALA A 78 -4.83 5.05 1.72
N ASP A 79 -5.33 4.58 0.57
CA ASP A 79 -6.76 4.34 0.38
C ASP A 79 -7.25 3.18 1.27
N LYS A 80 -8.56 3.15 1.55
CA LYS A 80 -9.22 2.12 2.38
C LYS A 80 -8.81 0.70 1.98
N SER A 81 -8.75 0.37 0.69
CA SER A 81 -8.45 -0.99 0.25
C SER A 81 -7.04 -1.47 0.64
N VAL A 82 -6.06 -0.56 0.68
CA VAL A 82 -4.69 -0.86 1.15
C VAL A 82 -4.70 -1.17 2.64
N LEU A 83 -5.46 -0.42 3.43
CA LEU A 83 -5.60 -0.66 4.87
C LEU A 83 -6.29 -1.99 5.17
N MET A 84 -7.31 -2.33 4.39
CA MET A 84 -7.99 -3.63 4.48
C MET A 84 -7.03 -4.78 4.10
N ALA A 85 -6.25 -4.60 3.02
CA ALA A 85 -5.27 -5.59 2.57
C ALA A 85 -4.20 -5.84 3.64
N TRP A 86 -3.75 -4.76 4.31
CA TRP A 86 -2.84 -4.86 5.43
C TRP A 86 -3.43 -5.64 6.60
N GLY A 87 -4.69 -5.37 6.97
CA GLY A 87 -5.38 -6.11 8.03
C GLY A 87 -5.48 -7.61 7.73
N VAL A 88 -5.81 -7.97 6.48
CA VAL A 88 -5.82 -9.37 6.04
C VAL A 88 -4.43 -9.99 6.11
N LEU A 89 -3.39 -9.27 5.65
CA LEU A 89 -2.01 -9.75 5.72
C LEU A 89 -1.57 -9.99 7.17
N GLN A 90 -1.85 -9.06 8.08
CA GLN A 90 -1.53 -9.21 9.49
C GLN A 90 -2.22 -10.44 10.10
N GLN A 91 -3.49 -10.67 9.78
CA GLN A 91 -4.19 -11.88 10.21
C GLN A 91 -3.52 -13.16 9.68
N ARG A 92 -3.13 -13.18 8.40
CA ARG A 92 -2.43 -14.35 7.83
C ARG A 92 -1.05 -14.57 8.45
N TYR A 93 -0.36 -13.52 8.88
CA TYR A 93 0.88 -13.66 9.64
C TYR A 93 0.64 -14.40 10.97
N MET A 94 -0.40 -14.02 11.73
CA MET A 94 -0.75 -14.70 12.99
C MET A 94 -1.15 -16.17 12.76
N GLU A 95 -1.98 -16.43 11.75
CA GLU A 95 -2.44 -17.78 11.41
C GLU A 95 -1.28 -18.66 10.96
N ALA A 96 -0.37 -18.13 10.13
CA ALA A 96 0.82 -18.83 9.68
C ALA A 96 1.77 -19.14 10.84
N HIS A 97 2.01 -18.18 11.73
CA HIS A 97 2.85 -18.40 12.91
C HIS A 97 2.28 -19.48 13.86
N ALA A 98 0.96 -19.52 14.04
CA ALA A 98 0.30 -20.51 14.90
C ALA A 98 0.27 -21.93 14.32
N ALA A 99 0.29 -22.07 12.99
CA ALA A 99 0.08 -23.36 12.32
C ALA A 99 1.34 -23.95 11.67
N LEU A 100 2.28 -23.11 11.23
CA LEU A 100 3.48 -23.55 10.54
C LEU A 100 4.60 -23.84 11.53
N THR A 101 5.37 -24.89 11.22
CA THR A 101 6.59 -25.28 11.92
C THR A 101 7.72 -25.43 10.90
N PRO A 102 8.99 -25.55 11.34
CA PRO A 102 10.11 -25.80 10.42
C PRO A 102 9.96 -27.07 9.57
N ASP A 103 9.14 -28.03 10.03
CA ASP A 103 8.87 -29.30 9.33
C ASP A 103 7.63 -29.22 8.40
N SER A 104 6.95 -28.07 8.35
CA SER A 104 5.79 -27.87 7.48
C SER A 104 6.19 -27.98 6.00
N PRO A 105 5.31 -28.54 5.14
CA PRO A 105 5.59 -28.63 3.71
C PRO A 105 5.69 -27.23 3.09
N ALA A 106 6.59 -27.06 2.12
CA ALA A 106 6.83 -25.77 1.45
C ALA A 106 5.60 -25.15 0.75
N LEU A 107 4.56 -25.96 0.50
CA LEU A 107 3.29 -25.54 -0.10
C LEU A 107 2.12 -25.65 0.89
N ALA A 108 2.38 -25.55 2.21
CA ALA A 108 1.35 -25.52 3.23
C ALA A 108 0.29 -24.45 2.90
N PRO A 109 -1.00 -24.72 3.11
CA PRO A 109 -2.07 -23.81 2.73
C PRO A 109 -1.97 -22.45 3.45
N GLU A 110 -1.44 -22.41 4.67
CA GLU A 110 -1.23 -21.20 5.46
C GLU A 110 -0.12 -20.33 4.87
N TYR A 111 0.97 -20.96 4.39
CA TYR A 111 2.02 -20.24 3.66
C TYR A 111 1.49 -19.66 2.36
N GLN A 112 0.70 -20.42 1.59
CA GLN A 112 0.08 -19.93 0.37
C GLN A 112 -0.89 -18.78 0.63
N ALA A 113 -1.67 -18.86 1.71
CA ALA A 113 -2.58 -17.80 2.13
C ALA A 113 -1.83 -16.52 2.50
N LEU A 114 -0.73 -16.64 3.24
CA LEU A 114 0.14 -15.52 3.60
C LEU A 114 0.77 -14.88 2.36
N ALA A 115 1.36 -15.68 1.46
CA ALA A 115 1.94 -15.20 0.21
C ALA A 115 0.88 -14.52 -0.70
N THR A 116 -0.33 -15.05 -0.72
CA THR A 116 -1.46 -14.45 -1.46
C THR A 116 -1.83 -13.10 -0.86
N ALA A 117 -1.96 -13.01 0.47
CA ALA A 117 -2.28 -11.76 1.15
C ALA A 117 -1.21 -10.67 0.92
N GLN A 118 0.08 -11.05 0.90
CA GLN A 118 1.15 -10.10 0.61
C GLN A 118 1.07 -9.60 -0.84
N ASN A 119 0.79 -10.50 -1.80
CA ASN A 119 0.59 -10.12 -3.19
C ASN A 119 -0.63 -9.19 -3.36
N ASP A 120 -1.72 -9.45 -2.66
CA ASP A 120 -2.91 -8.62 -2.72
C ASP A 120 -2.65 -7.23 -2.12
N LEU A 121 -1.89 -7.12 -1.03
CA LEU A 121 -1.42 -5.83 -0.49
C LEU A 121 -0.61 -5.05 -1.54
N VAL A 122 0.36 -5.69 -2.18
CA VAL A 122 1.18 -5.06 -3.22
C VAL A 122 0.33 -4.59 -4.40
N LEU A 123 -0.67 -5.38 -4.81
CA LEU A 123 -1.59 -5.01 -5.89
C LEU A 123 -2.47 -3.83 -5.54
N GLU A 124 -3.01 -3.77 -4.32
CA GLU A 124 -3.81 -2.63 -3.85
C GLU A 124 -2.95 -1.37 -3.73
N MET A 125 -1.74 -1.48 -3.17
CA MET A 125 -0.77 -0.37 -3.11
C MET A 125 -0.42 0.14 -4.51
N ARG A 126 -0.22 -0.77 -5.48
CA ARG A 126 0.02 -0.39 -6.88
C ARG A 126 -1.19 0.32 -7.49
N ARG A 127 -2.40 -0.20 -7.29
CA ARG A 127 -3.61 0.44 -7.81
C ARG A 127 -3.77 1.86 -7.27
N ASP A 128 -3.51 2.02 -5.98
CA ASP A 128 -3.66 3.31 -5.31
C ASP A 128 -2.54 4.30 -5.75
N ALA A 129 -1.28 3.87 -5.75
CA ALA A 129 -0.14 4.70 -6.14
C ALA A 129 -0.15 5.12 -7.63
N PHE A 130 -0.77 4.33 -8.50
CA PHE A 130 -0.86 4.58 -9.94
C PHE A 130 -2.27 4.95 -10.41
N ARG A 131 -3.17 5.35 -9.50
CA ARG A 131 -4.58 5.60 -9.82
C ARG A 131 -4.81 6.52 -11.03
N TRP A 132 -3.91 7.48 -11.24
CA TRP A 132 -4.00 8.50 -12.30
C TRP A 132 -3.08 8.19 -13.49
N SER A 133 -2.37 7.07 -13.45
CA SER A 133 -1.43 6.63 -14.49
C SER A 133 -2.12 5.76 -15.53
N ILE A 134 -1.64 5.83 -16.78
CA ILE A 134 -2.00 4.87 -17.82
C ILE A 134 -1.53 3.43 -17.50
N PHE A 135 -0.57 3.28 -16.58
CA PHE A 135 -0.05 1.99 -16.11
C PHE A 135 -0.83 1.44 -14.91
N ASN A 136 -1.96 2.04 -14.56
CA ASN A 136 -2.79 1.59 -13.46
C ASN A 136 -3.32 0.17 -13.68
N TYR A 137 -3.37 -0.63 -12.62
CA TYR A 137 -4.05 -1.91 -12.63
C TYR A 137 -5.55 -1.71 -12.38
N SER A 138 -6.36 -1.85 -13.43
CA SER A 138 -7.81 -1.64 -13.42
C SER A 138 -8.65 -2.88 -13.07
N GLY A 139 -8.03 -3.99 -12.66
CA GLY A 139 -8.75 -5.18 -12.22
C GLY A 139 -9.63 -4.92 -10.99
N LYS A 140 -10.54 -5.84 -10.66
CA LYS A 140 -11.33 -5.75 -9.41
C LYS A 140 -10.44 -5.86 -8.18
N THR A 141 -10.82 -5.22 -7.08
CA THR A 141 -10.19 -5.48 -5.78
C THR A 141 -10.40 -6.94 -5.40
N ARG A 142 -9.38 -7.53 -4.78
CA ARG A 142 -9.41 -8.92 -4.27
C ARG A 142 -9.63 -8.97 -2.77
N VAL A 143 -9.64 -7.80 -2.13
CA VAL A 143 -9.78 -7.67 -0.69
C VAL A 143 -11.24 -7.47 -0.36
N SER A 144 -11.75 -8.26 0.58
CA SER A 144 -13.12 -8.12 1.09
C SER A 144 -13.29 -6.76 1.78
N ASP A 145 -14.50 -6.19 1.68
CA ASP A 145 -14.85 -4.96 2.40
C ASP A 145 -14.97 -5.18 3.92
N ASN A 146 -15.05 -6.43 4.36
CA ASN A 146 -15.11 -6.85 5.75
C ASN A 146 -13.91 -7.74 6.10
N LEU A 147 -13.28 -7.47 7.24
CA LEU A 147 -12.40 -8.45 7.89
C LEU A 147 -13.31 -9.47 8.57
N ASP A 148 -13.24 -10.74 8.14
CA ASP A 148 -13.88 -11.84 8.85
C ASP A 148 -13.07 -12.09 10.13
N LEU A 149 -13.29 -11.23 11.14
CA LEU A 149 -12.75 -11.44 12.47
C LEU A 149 -13.47 -12.65 13.06
N PRO A 150 -12.77 -13.74 13.44
CA PRO A 150 -13.41 -14.81 14.19
C PRO A 150 -14.01 -14.20 15.46
N ASN A 151 -15.32 -14.39 15.65
CA ASN A 151 -16.00 -13.98 16.88
C ASN A 151 -15.27 -14.65 18.05
N SER A 152 -14.58 -13.84 18.84
CA SER A 152 -14.06 -14.17 20.16
C SER A 152 -15.19 -14.48 21.13
#